data_AF-A0A9E1IHJ8-F1
#
_entry.id   AF-A0A9E1IHJ8-F1
#
_cell.length_a   1.000
_cell.length_b   1.000
_cell.length_c   1.000
_cell.angle_alpha   90.00
_cell.angle_beta   90.00
_cell.angle_gamma   90.00
#
_symmetry.space_group_name_H-M   'P 1'
#
loop_
_entity.id
_entity.type
_entity.pdbx_description
1 polymer ?
#
loop_
_entity_poly.entity_id
_entity_poly.type
_entity_poly.pdbx_seq_one_letter_code
_entity_poly.pdbx_strand_id
1 'polypeptide(L)'
;MANPLDKLAQLRALYVQKLPEKCQAIDDLAQDPARLPELQAHVHRLSGSAGAYGLVEVSTAARNLDLLLQQSAAPDIEKPLQELKRQIDAARTVQASHLPACDTESSD
;
A
#
# COMPACT_ATOMS: atom_id res chain seq x y z
N MET A 1 -20.10 14.71 -17.26
CA MET A 1 -20.29 13.69 -16.21
C MET A 1 -18.95 12.99 -16.02
N ALA A 2 -18.34 13.04 -14.83
CA ALA A 2 -17.06 12.37 -14.60
C ALA A 2 -17.21 10.86 -14.81
N ASN A 3 -16.32 10.25 -15.61
CA ASN A 3 -16.35 8.82 -15.89
C ASN A 3 -16.04 8.06 -14.58
N PRO A 4 -16.77 6.99 -14.22
CA PRO A 4 -16.47 6.18 -13.04
C PRO A 4 -15.01 5.71 -12.93
N LEU A 5 -14.36 5.51 -14.09
CA LEU A 5 -12.94 5.16 -14.18
C LEU A 5 -12.02 6.29 -13.67
N ASP A 6 -12.35 7.55 -13.97
CA ASP A 6 -11.58 8.71 -13.53
C ASP A 6 -11.66 8.87 -12.00
N LYS A 7 -12.84 8.59 -11.42
CA LYS A 7 -13.04 8.63 -9.96
C LYS A 7 -12.22 7.56 -9.24
N LEU A 8 -12.16 6.34 -9.79
CA LEU A 8 -11.33 5.27 -9.23
C LEU A 8 -9.83 5.62 -9.33
N ALA A 9 -9.39 6.21 -10.44
CA ALA A 9 -8.02 6.66 -10.61
C ALA A 9 -7.62 7.75 -9.59
N GLN A 10 -8.51 8.72 -9.33
CA GLN A 10 -8.30 9.74 -8.30
C GLN A 10 -8.23 9.13 -6.90
N LEU A 11 -9.13 8.20 -6.55
CA LEU A 11 -9.12 7.51 -5.27
C LEU A 11 -7.85 6.68 -5.08
N ARG A 12 -7.39 5.99 -6.13
CA ARG A 12 -6.10 5.28 -6.14
C ARG A 12 -4.94 6.25 -5.88
N ALA A 13 -4.94 7.42 -6.52
CA ALA A 13 -3.91 8.45 -6.30
C ALA A 13 -3.84 8.92 -4.85
N LEU A 14 -4.98 9.23 -4.26
CA LEU A 14 -5.06 9.60 -2.85
C LEU A 14 -4.61 8.45 -1.94
N TYR A 15 -4.91 7.20 -2.31
CA TYR A 15 -4.49 6.03 -1.54
C TYR A 15 -2.97 5.82 -1.59
N VAL A 16 -2.35 5.91 -2.77
CA VAL A 16 -0.90 5.75 -2.94
C VAL A 16 -0.12 6.85 -2.23
N GLN A 17 -0.64 8.07 -2.16
CA GLN A 17 -0.04 9.15 -1.37
C GLN A 17 0.04 8.80 0.13
N LYS A 18 -0.86 7.95 0.64
CA LYS A 18 -0.90 7.50 2.03
C LYS A 18 -0.12 6.21 2.29
N LEU A 19 0.33 5.51 1.24
CA LEU A 19 1.08 4.27 1.40
C LEU A 19 2.41 4.43 2.14
N PRO A 20 3.21 5.50 1.94
CA PRO A 20 4.45 5.70 2.71
C PRO A 20 4.23 5.77 4.22
N GLU A 21 3.20 6.49 4.66
CA GLU A 21 2.84 6.58 6.08
C GLU A 21 2.45 5.22 6.66
N LYS A 22 1.64 4.45 5.91
CA LYS A 22 1.27 3.09 6.29
C LYS A 22 2.48 2.15 6.34
N CYS A 23 3.41 2.32 5.41
CA CYS A 23 4.66 1.55 5.35
C CYS A 23 5.54 1.83 6.56
N GLN A 24 5.72 3.11 6.92
CA GLN A 24 6.47 3.50 8.11
C GLN A 24 5.84 2.91 9.39
N ALA A 25 4.52 2.96 9.52
CA ALA A 25 3.84 2.37 10.68
C ALA A 25 4.08 0.85 10.76
N ILE A 26 4.11 0.14 9.62
CA ILE A 26 4.44 -1.29 9.55
C ILE A 26 5.90 -1.54 9.96
N ASP A 27 6.83 -0.70 9.50
CA ASP A 27 8.24 -0.80 9.87
C ASP A 27 8.46 -0.62 11.37
N ASP A 28 7.84 0.40 11.97
CA ASP A 28 7.94 0.69 13.39
C ASP A 28 7.38 -0.46 14.23
N LEU A 29 6.26 -1.05 13.77
CA LEU A 29 5.65 -2.23 14.39
C LEU A 29 6.52 -3.48 14.26
N ALA A 30 7.23 -3.64 13.15
CA ALA A 30 8.10 -4.79 12.91
C ALA A 30 9.37 -4.79 13.78
N GLN A 31 9.76 -3.65 14.35
CA GLN A 31 10.90 -3.56 15.26
C GLN A 31 10.64 -4.20 16.63
N ASP A 32 9.37 -4.35 17.02
CA ASP A 32 8.98 -4.84 18.35
C ASP A 32 8.16 -6.14 18.24
N PRO A 33 8.72 -7.30 18.62
CA PRO A 33 8.00 -8.56 18.64
C PRO A 33 6.72 -8.54 19.51
N ALA A 34 6.67 -7.71 20.55
CA ALA A 34 5.48 -7.56 21.39
C ALA A 34 4.29 -6.96 20.61
N ARG A 35 4.56 -6.26 19.50
CA ARG A 35 3.58 -5.60 18.65
C ARG A 35 3.24 -6.41 17.39
N LEU A 36 3.66 -7.68 17.30
CA LEU A 36 3.26 -8.58 16.20
C LEU A 36 1.74 -8.62 15.92
N PRO A 37 0.84 -8.61 16.93
CA PRO A 37 -0.60 -8.56 16.67
C PRO A 37 -1.05 -7.25 16.00
N GLU A 38 -0.46 -6.12 16.40
CA GLU A 38 -0.72 -4.81 15.78
C GLU A 38 -0.17 -4.77 14.35
N LEU A 39 1.04 -5.29 14.14
CA LEU A 39 1.65 -5.45 12.82
C LEU A 39 0.72 -6.23 11.89
N GLN A 40 0.25 -7.40 12.35
CA GLN A 40 -0.66 -8.24 11.60
C GLN A 40 -1.95 -7.48 11.23
N ALA A 41 -2.57 -6.76 12.18
CA ALA A 41 -3.78 -5.98 11.91
C ALA A 41 -3.53 -4.85 10.89
N HIS A 42 -2.34 -4.23 10.89
CA HIS A 42 -1.95 -3.23 9.89
C HIS A 42 -1.76 -3.86 8.50
N VAL A 43 -1.03 -4.97 8.42
CA VAL A 43 -0.76 -5.69 7.17
C VAL A 43 -2.04 -6.27 6.56
N HIS A 44 -2.91 -6.86 7.39
CA HIS A 44 -4.20 -7.38 6.97
C HIS A 44 -5.06 -6.28 6.34
N ARG A 45 -5.21 -5.13 7.02
CA ARG A 45 -5.93 -3.97 6.47
C ARG A 45 -5.31 -3.46 5.18
N LEU A 46 -3.98 -3.44 5.08
CA LEU A 46 -3.27 -3.04 3.86
C LEU A 46 -3.60 -3.99 2.70
N SER A 47 -3.58 -5.31 2.91
CA SER A 47 -3.95 -6.27 1.86
C SER A 47 -5.37 -6.04 1.34
N GLY A 48 -6.35 -5.88 2.24
CA GLY A 48 -7.75 -5.66 1.84
C GLY A 48 -7.96 -4.33 1.11
N SER A 49 -7.38 -3.25 1.62
CA SER A 49 -7.55 -1.93 1.02
C SER A 49 -6.76 -1.76 -0.28
N ALA A 50 -5.53 -2.27 -0.39
CA ALA A 50 -4.75 -2.20 -1.62
C ALA A 50 -5.45 -2.90 -2.80
N GLY A 51 -6.06 -4.08 -2.55
CA GLY A 51 -6.85 -4.79 -3.57
C GLY A 51 -8.05 -3.98 -4.05
N ALA A 52 -8.78 -3.32 -3.14
CA ALA A 52 -9.94 -2.49 -3.48
C ALA A 52 -9.59 -1.29 -4.38
N TYR A 53 -8.37 -0.76 -4.28
CA TYR A 53 -7.87 0.31 -5.16
C TYR A 53 -7.18 -0.21 -6.43
N GLY A 54 -7.10 -1.53 -6.63
CA GLY A 54 -6.46 -2.15 -7.80
C GLY A 54 -4.92 -2.17 -7.75
N LEU A 55 -4.33 -2.11 -6.55
CA LEU A 55 -2.89 -2.28 -6.33
C LEU A 55 -2.61 -3.76 -6.01
N VAL A 56 -2.68 -4.60 -7.04
CA VAL A 56 -2.67 -6.06 -6.90
C VAL A 56 -1.37 -6.57 -6.30
N GLU A 57 -0.24 -6.00 -6.70
CA GLU A 57 1.10 -6.40 -6.25
C GLU A 57 1.32 -6.05 -4.78
N VAL A 58 0.90 -4.84 -4.37
CA VAL A 58 0.93 -4.41 -2.96
C VAL A 58 0.01 -5.28 -2.11
N SER A 59 -1.20 -5.55 -2.60
CA SER A 59 -2.17 -6.43 -1.95
C SER A 59 -1.60 -7.83 -1.73
N THR A 60 -0.95 -8.38 -2.75
CA THR A 60 -0.37 -9.73 -2.73
C THR A 60 0.80 -9.80 -1.76
N ALA A 61 1.73 -8.85 -1.81
CA ALA A 61 2.86 -8.80 -0.90
C ALA A 61 2.41 -8.65 0.56
N ALA A 62 1.42 -7.79 0.83
CA ALA A 62 0.84 -7.64 2.16
C ALA A 62 0.15 -8.93 2.61
N ARG A 63 -0.59 -9.61 1.73
CA ARG A 63 -1.25 -10.87 2.07
C ARG A 63 -0.25 -11.98 2.43
N ASN A 64 0.88 -12.06 1.73
CA ASN A 64 1.93 -13.03 2.05
C ASN A 64 2.53 -12.79 3.44
N LEU A 65 2.75 -11.52 3.81
CA LEU A 65 3.22 -11.15 5.14
C LEU A 65 2.16 -11.45 6.22
N ASP A 66 0.87 -11.15 5.96
CA ASP A 66 -0.25 -11.48 6.89
C ASP A 66 -0.33 -12.99 7.16
N LEU A 67 -0.23 -13.82 6.12
CA LEU A 67 -0.23 -15.28 6.26
C LEU A 67 0.95 -15.78 7.09
N LEU A 68 2.15 -15.22 6.88
CA LEU A 68 3.32 -15.58 7.67
C LEU A 68 3.15 -15.22 9.16
N LEU A 69 2.61 -14.03 9.44
CA LEU A 69 2.31 -13.55 10.78
C LEU A 69 1.23 -14.39 11.49
N GLN A 70 0.27 -14.95 10.74
CA GLN A 70 -0.76 -15.84 11.28
C GLN A 70 -0.23 -17.23 11.65
N GLN A 71 0.79 -17.71 10.94
CA GLN A 71 1.25 -19.10 11.02
C GLN A 71 2.37 -19.33 12.05
N SER A 72 3.07 -18.27 12.48
CA SER A 72 4.23 -18.40 13.36
C SER A 72 4.20 -17.38 14.49
N ALA A 73 4.59 -17.81 15.69
CA ALA A 73 4.78 -16.95 16.85
C ALA A 73 6.10 -16.14 16.79
N ALA A 74 7.06 -16.58 15.99
CA ALA A 74 8.32 -15.89 15.71
C ALA A 74 8.63 -15.96 14.19
N PRO A 75 7.86 -15.25 13.37
CA PRO A 75 8.03 -15.29 11.92
C PRO A 75 9.29 -14.55 11.47
N ASP A 76 10.01 -15.10 10.49
CA ASP A 76 11.06 -14.38 9.76
C ASP A 76 10.41 -13.43 8.74
N ILE A 77 10.09 -12.23 9.20
CA ILE A 77 9.34 -11.22 8.43
C ILE A 77 10.22 -10.34 7.54
N GLU A 78 11.56 -10.46 7.61
CA GLU A 78 12.47 -9.53 6.94
C GLU A 78 12.25 -9.51 5.42
N LYS A 79 12.29 -10.68 4.78
CA LYS A 79 12.12 -10.78 3.32
C LYS A 79 10.72 -10.37 2.85
N PRO A 80 9.61 -10.86 3.44
CA PRO A 80 8.28 -10.42 3.03
C PRO A 80 8.03 -8.92 3.27
N LEU A 81 8.60 -8.35 4.33
CA LEU A 81 8.53 -6.92 4.60
C LEU A 81 9.28 -6.12 3.53
N GLN A 82 10.51 -6.51 3.19
CA GLN A 82 11.26 -5.88 2.10
C GLN A 82 10.52 -5.94 0.76
N GLU A 83 9.89 -7.08 0.46
CA GLU A 83 9.08 -7.23 -0.75
C GLU A 83 7.89 -6.27 -0.77
N LEU A 84 7.15 -6.18 0.35
CA LEU A 84 6.04 -5.24 0.49
C LEU A 84 6.48 -3.79 0.22
N LYS A 85 7.61 -3.39 0.80
CA LYS A 85 8.19 -2.04 0.62
C LYS A 85 8.51 -1.78 -0.84
N ARG A 86 9.16 -2.74 -1.51
CA ARG A 86 9.46 -2.66 -2.94
C ARG A 86 8.21 -2.45 -3.79
N GLN A 87 7.12 -3.17 -3.49
CA GLN A 87 5.87 -3.02 -4.24
C GLN A 87 5.19 -1.67 -3.99
N ILE A 88 5.27 -1.15 -2.76
CA ILE A 88 4.76 0.18 -2.44
C ILE A 88 5.51 1.26 -3.23
N ASP A 89 6.83 1.19 -3.29
CA ASP A 89 7.64 2.15 -4.04
C ASP A 89 7.44 2.04 -5.56
N ALA A 90 7.26 0.82 -6.07
CA ALA A 90 6.89 0.60 -7.47
C ALA A 90 5.53 1.25 -7.80
N ALA A 91 4.51 1.04 -6.95
CA ALA A 91 3.18 1.63 -7.14
C ALA A 91 3.22 3.17 -7.16
N ARG A 92 4.08 3.78 -6.33
CA ARG A 92 4.30 5.25 -6.30
C ARG A 92 4.94 5.74 -7.59
N THR A 93 5.93 5.02 -8.09
CA THR A 93 6.66 5.38 -9.31
C THR A 93 5.74 5.34 -10.52
N VAL A 94 4.90 4.31 -10.65
CA VAL A 94 3.93 4.18 -11.76
C VAL A 94 2.89 5.30 -11.73
N GLN A 95 2.46 5.74 -10.54
CA GLN A 95 1.46 6.79 -10.43
C GLN A 95 1.98 8.19 -10.74
N ALA A 96 3.24 8.48 -10.41
CA ALA A 96 3.88 9.75 -10.79
C ALA A 96 3.88 9.96 -12.32
N SER A 97 3.94 8.86 -13.09
CA SER A 97 3.93 8.85 -14.55
C SER A 97 2.54 9.04 -15.18
N HIS A 98 1.46 8.96 -14.40
CA HIS A 98 0.08 8.93 -14.90
C HIS A 98 -0.75 10.16 -14.49
N LEU A 99 -0.13 11.22 -13.95
CA LEU A 99 -0.80 12.51 -13.85
C LEU A 99 -0.80 13.17 -15.23
N PRO A 100 -1.95 13.28 -15.94
CA PRO A 100 -2.08 14.32 -16.94
C PRO A 100 -1.87 15.65 -16.23
N ALA A 101 -1.05 16.54 -16.80
CA ALA A 101 -1.00 17.92 -16.38
C ALA A 101 -2.45 18.41 -16.31
N CYS A 102 -2.89 18.87 -15.14
CA CYS A 102 -4.11 19.67 -15.08
C CYS A 102 -3.88 20.85 -16.02
N ASP A 103 -4.55 20.82 -17.17
CA ASP A 103 -4.69 21.97 -18.05
C ASP A 103 -5.09 23.16 -17.19
N THR A 104 -4.12 24.06 -17.02
CA THR A 104 -4.35 25.36 -16.41
C THR A 104 -4.90 26.23 -17.54
N GLU A 105 -6.15 25.98 -17.94
CA GLU A 105 -6.84 26.89 -18.84
C GLU A 105 -7.10 28.20 -18.08
N SER A 106 -6.15 29.13 -18.29
CA SER A 106 -6.32 30.55 -18.05
C SER A 106 -7.54 31.01 -18.83
N SER A 107 -8.59 31.41 -18.12
CA SER A 107 -9.68 32.19 -18.73
C SER A 107 -9.19 33.63 -18.89
N ASP A 108 -9.10 34.06 -20.14
CA ASP A 108 -9.00 35.46 -20.57
C ASP A 108 -10.28 36.24 -20.20
#